data_AF-C1EBD5-F1
#
_entry.id   AF-C1EBD5-F1
#
_cell.length_a   1.000
_cell.length_b   1.000
_cell.length_c   1.000
_cell.angle_alpha   90.00
_cell.angle_beta   90.00
_cell.angle_gamma   90.00
#
_symmetry.space_group_name_H-M   'P 1'
#
loop_
_entity.id
_entity.type
_entity.pdbx_description
1 polymer ?
#
loop_
_entity_poly.entity_id
_entity_poly.type
_entity_poly.pdbx_seq_one_letter_code
_entity_poly.pdbx_strand_id
1 'polypeptide(L)'
;MQAAVTRVFPTLSLSGIAERPSRTRRAKPPHGSLMVTATAAGPGFESGPVNIGRVVCRRAAPLADGYERALHAWRHGRVDDAQNAFEAHLASAPHDVKAWISYAQMVKRPRGGEEVVSRLQPGMVASTDVSVSRESVFRARRVLHRAIAALGDNSAKANVLQTLGLLELTHGNETYGSALLEFCVGQSGGALAPVLRWHRVRAARRSVVAASGGGGGGVGRLRRARENVQTRVLLPGAFMREDTPEA
;
A
#
# COMPACT_ATOMS: atom_id res chain seq x y z
N MET A 1 -32.59 13.20 -11.36
CA MET A 1 -32.20 11.89 -10.81
C MET A 1 -30.68 11.78 -10.87
N GLN A 2 -29.97 11.69 -9.73
CA GLN A 2 -28.52 11.50 -9.69
C GLN A 2 -28.20 10.24 -8.90
N ALA A 3 -27.47 9.31 -9.52
CA ALA A 3 -27.10 8.04 -8.90
C ALA A 3 -25.79 8.20 -8.12
N ALA A 4 -25.85 8.16 -6.79
CA ALA A 4 -24.67 8.09 -5.95
C ALA A 4 -24.04 6.69 -6.04
N VAL A 5 -22.93 6.57 -6.78
CA VAL A 5 -22.14 5.33 -6.82
C VAL A 5 -21.18 5.30 -5.63
N THR A 6 -21.69 4.86 -4.49
CA THR A 6 -20.88 4.41 -3.35
C THR A 6 -20.39 2.97 -3.60
N ARG A 7 -19.26 2.59 -2.96
CA ARG A 7 -18.56 1.27 -2.94
C ARG A 7 -17.38 1.16 -3.92
N VAL A 8 -16.28 0.47 -3.62
CA VAL A 8 -15.77 -0.11 -2.35
C VAL A 8 -14.24 -0.16 -2.48
N PHE A 9 -13.49 0.31 -1.48
CA PHE A 9 -12.11 -0.12 -1.30
C PHE A 9 -12.13 -1.30 -0.31
N PRO A 10 -11.64 -2.49 -0.69
CA PRO A 10 -11.50 -3.57 0.28
C PRO A 10 -10.37 -3.22 1.25
N THR A 11 -10.72 -3.04 2.51
CA THR A 11 -9.78 -3.24 3.62
C THR A 11 -9.38 -4.72 3.59
N LEU A 12 -8.27 -5.04 2.93
CA LEU A 12 -7.78 -6.41 2.86
C LEU A 12 -7.27 -6.84 4.24
N SER A 13 -8.12 -7.57 4.95
CA SER A 13 -7.72 -8.36 6.12
C SER A 13 -6.67 -9.39 5.69
N LEU A 14 -5.43 -9.21 6.15
CA LEU A 14 -4.33 -10.16 5.99
C LEU A 14 -4.38 -11.26 7.07
N SER A 15 -5.57 -11.83 7.28
CA SER A 15 -5.79 -13.00 8.13
C SER A 15 -5.64 -14.26 7.28
N GLY A 16 -4.41 -14.77 7.14
CA GLY A 16 -4.14 -15.89 6.23
C GLY A 16 -2.67 -16.30 6.08
N ILE A 17 -1.91 -16.35 7.16
CA ILE A 17 -0.64 -17.10 7.20
C ILE A 17 -0.88 -18.31 8.09
N ALA A 18 -0.79 -19.51 7.52
CA ALA A 18 -0.89 -20.76 8.27
C ALA A 18 0.38 -20.96 9.11
N GLU A 19 0.24 -21.02 10.43
CA GLU A 19 1.34 -21.39 11.30
C GLU A 19 1.78 -22.84 11.03
N ARG A 20 3.08 -23.05 10.81
CA ARG A 20 3.67 -24.39 10.80
C ARG A 20 3.85 -24.86 12.24
N PRO A 21 3.48 -26.11 12.59
CA PRO A 21 3.65 -26.63 13.94
C PRO A 21 5.12 -27.01 14.24
N SER A 22 5.75 -26.25 15.13
CA SER A 22 7.12 -26.51 15.61
C SER A 22 7.16 -27.59 16.70
N ARG A 23 7.33 -28.86 16.30
CA ARG A 23 7.98 -29.88 17.14
C ARG A 23 9.50 -29.57 17.21
N THR A 24 10.28 -29.75 18.28
CA THR A 24 10.11 -30.42 19.59
C THR A 24 11.30 -30.07 20.51
N ARG A 25 11.11 -29.94 21.83
CA ARG A 25 11.86 -30.72 22.86
C ARG A 25 11.38 -30.52 24.32
N ARG A 26 11.36 -31.65 25.06
CA ARG A 26 11.31 -31.86 26.54
C ARG A 26 12.28 -30.96 27.32
N ALA A 27 12.19 -30.71 28.65
CA ALA A 27 11.23 -30.97 29.76
C ALA A 27 11.60 -29.99 30.93
N LYS A 28 11.13 -30.00 32.20
CA LYS A 28 10.32 -30.87 33.10
C LYS A 28 9.64 -29.96 34.18
N PRO A 29 8.68 -30.41 35.02
CA PRO A 29 7.95 -29.54 35.98
C PRO A 29 8.54 -29.57 37.40
N PRO A 30 7.98 -28.78 38.34
CA PRO A 30 7.20 -29.41 39.43
C PRO A 30 5.87 -28.74 39.85
N HIS A 31 4.96 -29.60 40.36
CA HIS A 31 3.95 -29.44 41.42
C HIS A 31 3.01 -28.21 41.52
N GLY A 32 1.71 -28.50 41.58
CA GLY A 32 0.63 -27.57 41.97
C GLY A 32 -0.76 -28.17 41.74
N SER A 33 -1.27 -28.96 42.70
CA SER A 33 -2.59 -29.59 42.64
C SER A 33 -3.69 -28.64 43.11
N LEU A 34 -4.87 -28.64 42.48
CA LEU A 34 -6.18 -28.70 43.19
C LEU A 34 -7.35 -28.92 42.22
N MET A 35 -8.40 -29.59 42.72
CA MET A 35 -9.65 -29.92 42.03
C MET A 35 -10.65 -28.75 42.04
N VAL A 36 -11.51 -28.67 41.02
CA VAL A 36 -12.97 -28.47 41.20
C VAL A 36 -13.72 -29.25 40.13
N THR A 37 -14.78 -29.97 40.53
CA THR A 37 -15.76 -30.63 39.66
C THR A 37 -17.09 -29.87 39.69
N ALA A 38 -17.74 -29.62 38.54
CA ALA A 38 -19.19 -29.40 38.48
C ALA A 38 -19.78 -29.58 37.07
N THR A 39 -20.61 -30.59 36.96
CA THR A 39 -21.61 -30.93 35.93
C THR A 39 -22.64 -29.81 35.67
N ALA A 40 -23.13 -29.63 34.44
CA ALA A 40 -24.57 -29.82 34.08
C ALA A 40 -25.03 -29.19 32.75
N ALA A 41 -25.92 -29.94 32.07
CA ALA A 41 -27.06 -29.53 31.22
C ALA A 41 -26.90 -28.53 30.04
N GLY A 42 -27.24 -29.00 28.84
CA GLY A 42 -27.78 -28.16 27.77
C GLY A 42 -29.27 -27.82 28.00
N PRO A 43 -29.90 -27.05 27.09
CA PRO A 43 -30.57 -27.74 25.98
C PRO A 43 -30.28 -27.13 24.60
N GLY A 44 -30.73 -27.82 23.54
CA GLY A 44 -30.34 -27.56 22.16
C GLY A 44 -31.01 -26.35 21.49
N PHE A 45 -30.43 -25.96 20.35
CA PHE A 45 -31.04 -25.06 19.38
C PHE A 45 -31.00 -25.72 18.00
N GLU A 46 -32.12 -25.67 17.28
CA GLU A 46 -32.32 -26.43 16.05
C GLU A 46 -31.53 -25.85 14.86
N SER A 47 -30.93 -26.74 14.07
CA SER A 47 -30.15 -26.38 12.88
C SER A 47 -31.07 -26.15 11.67
N GLY A 48 -31.55 -24.92 11.50
CA GLY A 48 -32.22 -24.48 10.27
C GLY A 48 -31.21 -24.10 9.17
N PRO A 49 -31.34 -24.60 7.93
CA PRO A 49 -30.44 -24.21 6.84
C PRO A 49 -30.68 -22.75 6.44
N VAL A 50 -29.73 -21.87 6.81
CA VAL A 50 -29.75 -20.47 6.39
C VAL A 50 -29.53 -20.39 4.88
N ASN A 51 -30.58 -20.01 4.15
CA ASN A 51 -30.48 -19.69 2.72
C ASN A 51 -29.58 -18.46 2.53
N ILE A 52 -28.29 -18.68 2.31
CA ILE A 52 -27.34 -17.62 1.97
C ILE A 52 -27.74 -17.08 0.59
N GLY A 53 -28.40 -15.92 0.62
CA GLY A 53 -28.88 -15.23 -0.57
C GLY A 53 -27.78 -15.13 -1.63
N ARG A 54 -28.08 -15.65 -2.82
CA ARG A 54 -27.17 -15.78 -3.97
C ARG A 54 -26.61 -14.41 -4.34
N VAL A 55 -25.42 -14.08 -3.82
CA VAL A 55 -24.72 -12.84 -4.15
C VAL A 55 -24.42 -12.86 -5.64
N VAL A 56 -25.15 -12.06 -6.40
CA VAL A 56 -24.87 -11.84 -7.82
C VAL A 56 -23.59 -11.02 -7.91
N CYS A 57 -22.45 -11.71 -7.88
CA CYS A 57 -21.17 -11.17 -8.29
C CYS A 57 -21.33 -10.70 -9.73
N ARG A 58 -21.52 -9.39 -9.93
CA ARG A 58 -21.38 -8.77 -11.25
C ARG A 58 -20.03 -9.23 -11.80
N ARG A 59 -20.04 -9.98 -12.91
CA ARG A 59 -18.81 -10.41 -13.58
C ARG A 59 -17.96 -9.17 -13.82
N ALA A 60 -16.81 -9.10 -13.15
CA ALA A 60 -15.75 -8.21 -13.61
C ALA A 60 -15.45 -8.55 -15.07
N ALA A 61 -15.15 -7.54 -15.88
CA ALA A 61 -14.73 -7.77 -17.26
C ALA A 61 -13.59 -8.82 -17.30
N PRO A 62 -13.53 -9.68 -18.33
CA PRO A 62 -12.44 -10.64 -18.45
C PRO A 62 -11.11 -9.88 -18.40
N LEU A 63 -10.33 -10.14 -17.36
CA LEU A 63 -9.07 -9.44 -17.14
C LEU A 63 -8.08 -9.92 -18.19
N ALA A 64 -7.47 -9.00 -18.92
CA ALA A 64 -6.60 -9.32 -20.05
C ALA A 64 -5.48 -10.29 -19.67
N ASP A 65 -5.14 -11.19 -20.60
CA ASP A 65 -4.15 -12.27 -20.45
C ASP A 65 -2.73 -11.73 -20.25
N GLY A 66 -2.46 -11.29 -19.02
CA GLY A 66 -1.21 -10.67 -18.60
C GLY A 66 -1.27 -10.30 -17.13
N TYR A 67 -2.24 -9.47 -16.73
CA TYR A 67 -2.41 -9.01 -15.36
C TYR A 67 -2.69 -10.14 -14.36
N GLU A 68 -3.67 -11.03 -14.63
CA GLU A 68 -3.97 -12.14 -13.71
C GLU A 68 -2.84 -13.18 -13.70
N ARG A 69 -2.11 -13.37 -14.81
CA ARG A 69 -0.89 -14.20 -14.85
C ARG A 69 0.20 -13.62 -13.95
N ALA A 70 0.40 -12.30 -13.96
CA ALA A 70 1.35 -11.61 -13.08
C ALA A 70 0.96 -11.76 -11.60
N LEU A 71 -0.32 -11.54 -11.26
CA LEU A 71 -0.82 -11.77 -9.90
C LEU A 71 -0.67 -13.24 -9.47
N HIS A 72 -0.94 -14.19 -10.37
CA HIS A 72 -0.79 -15.62 -10.09
C HIS A 72 0.67 -15.98 -9.80
N ALA A 73 1.62 -15.53 -10.62
CA ALA A 73 3.05 -15.75 -10.37
C ALA A 73 3.49 -15.12 -9.03
N TRP A 74 3.07 -13.89 -8.75
CA TRP A 74 3.40 -13.19 -7.50
C TRP A 74 2.87 -13.91 -6.26
N ARG A 75 1.62 -14.39 -6.28
CA ARG A 75 1.00 -15.16 -5.19
C ARG A 75 1.77 -16.46 -4.89
N HIS A 76 2.44 -17.04 -5.88
CA HIS A 76 3.26 -18.25 -5.75
C HIS A 76 4.76 -17.95 -5.51
N GLY A 77 5.12 -16.71 -5.19
CA GLY A 77 6.52 -16.33 -4.89
C GLY A 77 7.45 -16.26 -6.12
N ARG A 78 6.93 -16.45 -7.33
CA ARG A 78 7.71 -16.35 -8.59
C ARG A 78 7.82 -14.89 -9.01
N VAL A 79 8.70 -14.15 -8.33
CA VAL A 79 8.82 -12.68 -8.45
C VAL A 79 9.24 -12.25 -9.85
N ASP A 80 10.21 -12.93 -10.47
CA ASP A 80 10.73 -12.52 -11.79
C ASP A 80 9.75 -12.87 -12.92
N ASP A 81 9.06 -14.03 -12.85
CA ASP A 81 7.93 -14.35 -13.73
C ASP A 81 6.82 -13.29 -13.65
N ALA A 82 6.49 -12.86 -12.42
CA ALA A 82 5.47 -11.84 -12.18
C ALA A 82 5.89 -10.48 -12.72
N GLN A 83 7.17 -10.11 -12.55
CA GLN A 83 7.75 -8.90 -13.13
C GLN A 83 7.67 -8.91 -14.66
N ASN A 84 8.12 -9.99 -15.30
CA ASN A 84 8.05 -10.14 -16.76
C ASN A 84 6.60 -10.08 -17.27
N ALA A 85 5.65 -10.70 -16.56
CA ALA A 85 4.24 -10.64 -16.89
C ALA A 85 3.62 -9.24 -16.71
N PHE A 86 4.02 -8.49 -15.68
CA PHE A 86 3.61 -7.09 -15.50
C PHE A 86 4.18 -6.17 -16.59
N GLU A 87 5.47 -6.28 -16.91
CA GLU A 87 6.10 -5.47 -17.97
C GLU A 87 5.45 -5.74 -19.33
N ALA A 88 5.20 -7.01 -19.69
CA ALA A 88 4.52 -7.37 -20.92
C ALA A 88 3.07 -6.85 -20.99
N HIS A 89 2.32 -6.93 -19.88
CA HIS A 89 0.96 -6.38 -19.79
C HIS A 89 0.95 -4.85 -19.91
N LEU A 90 1.87 -4.16 -19.23
CA LEU A 90 1.93 -2.70 -19.21
C LEU A 90 2.52 -2.10 -20.50
N ALA A 91 3.26 -2.89 -21.28
CA ALA A 91 3.64 -2.52 -22.64
C ALA A 91 2.45 -2.49 -23.60
N SER A 92 1.49 -3.42 -23.47
CA SER A 92 0.27 -3.45 -24.31
C SER A 92 -0.87 -2.59 -23.76
N ALA A 93 -0.97 -2.43 -22.44
CA ALA A 93 -2.00 -1.67 -21.74
C ALA A 93 -1.40 -0.62 -20.77
N PRO A 94 -0.67 0.40 -21.27
CA PRO A 94 -0.02 1.41 -20.42
C PRO A 94 -0.99 2.27 -19.60
N HIS A 95 -2.27 2.27 -19.97
CA HIS A 95 -3.35 2.96 -19.27
C HIS A 95 -3.94 2.18 -18.08
N ASP A 96 -3.51 0.94 -17.83
CA ASP A 96 -3.98 0.14 -16.70
C ASP A 96 -3.33 0.59 -15.37
N VAL A 97 -3.97 1.58 -14.75
CA VAL A 97 -3.62 2.12 -13.42
C VAL A 97 -3.55 1.01 -12.35
N LYS A 98 -4.42 0.00 -12.43
CA LYS A 98 -4.48 -1.09 -11.44
C LYS A 98 -3.27 -2.01 -11.58
N ALA A 99 -2.85 -2.31 -12.81
CA ALA A 99 -1.62 -3.05 -13.09
C ALA A 99 -0.38 -2.28 -12.60
N TRP A 100 -0.26 -0.99 -12.88
CA TRP A 100 0.86 -0.16 -12.38
C TRP A 100 0.97 -0.17 -10.84
N ILE A 101 -0.14 0.04 -10.14
CA ILE A 101 -0.16 0.04 -8.66
C ILE A 101 0.17 -1.36 -8.11
N SER A 102 -0.37 -2.42 -8.71
CA SER A 102 -0.10 -3.80 -8.29
C SER A 102 1.38 -4.18 -8.49
N TYR A 103 1.97 -3.78 -9.62
CA TYR A 103 3.38 -3.99 -9.93
C TYR A 103 4.28 -3.24 -8.94
N ALA A 104 3.96 -1.97 -8.64
CA ALA A 104 4.67 -1.19 -7.63
C ALA A 104 4.60 -1.84 -6.23
N GLN A 105 3.43 -2.34 -5.83
CA GLN A 105 3.25 -3.06 -4.56
C GLN A 105 4.04 -4.38 -4.50
N MET A 106 4.17 -5.09 -5.63
CA MET A 106 4.99 -6.30 -5.73
C MET A 106 6.48 -5.97 -5.52
N VAL A 107 7.04 -5.02 -6.27
CA VAL A 107 8.48 -4.70 -6.19
C VAL A 107 8.89 -3.98 -4.90
N LYS A 108 7.91 -3.44 -4.14
CA LYS A 108 8.10 -2.89 -2.79
C LYS A 108 8.42 -3.97 -1.75
N ARG A 109 8.18 -5.25 -2.02
CA ARG A 109 8.64 -6.33 -1.12
C ARG A 109 10.17 -6.42 -1.17
N PRO A 110 10.85 -6.55 -0.01
CA PRO A 110 12.27 -6.83 0.02
C PRO A 110 12.61 -8.13 -0.72
N ARG A 111 13.77 -8.16 -1.39
CA ARG A 111 14.37 -9.38 -1.95
C ARG A 111 15.42 -9.94 -0.98
N GLY A 112 15.85 -11.18 -1.21
CA GLY A 112 16.88 -11.81 -0.37
C GLY A 112 18.18 -11.00 -0.37
N GLY A 113 18.76 -10.80 0.83
CA GLY A 113 19.98 -10.00 1.02
C GLY A 113 19.77 -8.50 1.24
N GLU A 114 18.54 -7.98 1.14
CA GLU A 114 18.26 -6.57 1.41
C GLU A 114 18.08 -6.27 2.90
N GLU A 115 18.65 -5.16 3.36
CA GLU A 115 18.46 -4.69 4.74
C GLU A 115 17.03 -4.17 4.94
N VAL A 116 16.26 -4.85 5.79
CA VAL A 116 14.89 -4.46 6.12
C VAL A 116 14.90 -3.40 7.20
N VAL A 117 14.55 -2.16 6.85
CA VAL A 117 14.57 -1.02 7.77
C VAL A 117 13.17 -0.77 8.33
N SER A 118 12.99 -1.05 9.62
CA SER A 118 11.82 -0.61 10.38
C SER A 118 11.86 0.91 10.60
N ARG A 119 11.33 1.68 9.64
CA ARG A 119 11.34 3.16 9.65
C ARG A 119 10.25 3.83 10.48
N LEU A 120 9.28 3.09 11.00
CA LEU A 120 8.34 3.63 11.99
C LEU A 120 9.06 3.70 13.34
N GLN A 121 8.83 4.78 14.11
CA GLN A 121 9.43 4.92 15.44
C GLN A 121 9.16 3.67 16.29
N PRO A 122 10.11 3.25 17.15
CA PRO A 122 9.88 2.17 18.11
C PRO A 122 8.58 2.41 18.90
N GLY A 123 7.63 1.47 18.80
CA GLY A 123 6.29 1.59 19.38
C GLY A 123 5.17 2.05 18.43
N MET A 124 5.48 2.50 17.20
CA MET A 124 4.47 2.84 16.16
C MET A 124 4.36 1.83 15.02
N VAL A 125 5.19 0.78 15.02
CA VAL A 125 5.08 -0.36 14.09
C VAL A 125 3.83 -1.16 14.45
N ALA A 126 2.79 -1.13 13.59
CA ALA A 126 1.70 -2.09 13.70
C ALA A 126 2.16 -3.44 13.15
N SER A 127 1.62 -4.55 13.66
CA SER A 127 1.88 -5.90 13.13
C SER A 127 1.46 -6.08 11.67
N THR A 128 0.69 -5.13 11.12
CA THR A 128 0.26 -5.05 9.72
C THR A 128 1.20 -4.25 8.81
N ASP A 129 2.24 -3.62 9.35
CA ASP A 129 3.15 -2.82 8.54
C ASP A 129 4.09 -3.69 7.71
N VAL A 130 4.13 -3.40 6.41
CA VAL A 130 4.87 -4.19 5.43
C VAL A 130 6.36 -3.92 5.56
N SER A 131 7.15 -4.97 5.80
CA SER A 131 8.62 -4.96 5.73
C SER A 131 9.11 -4.36 4.42
N VAL A 132 10.11 -3.47 4.50
CA VAL A 132 10.62 -2.67 3.38
C VAL A 132 12.12 -2.44 3.51
N SER A 133 12.81 -2.35 2.38
CA SER A 133 14.24 -2.01 2.26
C SER A 133 14.38 -0.69 1.50
N ARG A 134 15.57 -0.07 1.49
CA ARG A 134 15.78 1.17 0.71
C ARG A 134 15.64 0.88 -0.79
N GLU A 135 16.08 -0.31 -1.21
CA GLU A 135 16.13 -0.82 -2.56
C GLU A 135 14.71 -1.13 -3.08
N SER A 136 13.87 -1.77 -2.26
CA SER A 136 12.48 -2.09 -2.64
C SER A 136 11.63 -0.84 -2.81
N VAL A 137 11.87 0.17 -1.99
CA VAL A 137 11.23 1.50 -2.10
C VAL A 137 11.67 2.21 -3.38
N PHE A 138 12.97 2.20 -3.68
CA PHE A 138 13.50 2.80 -4.91
C PHE A 138 12.92 2.14 -6.18
N ARG A 139 12.81 0.79 -6.18
CA ARG A 139 12.12 0.06 -7.26
C ARG A 139 10.65 0.47 -7.40
N ALA A 140 9.90 0.49 -6.29
CA ALA A 140 8.48 0.87 -6.30
C ALA A 140 8.28 2.31 -6.78
N ARG A 141 9.12 3.24 -6.32
CA ARG A 141 9.18 4.63 -6.80
C ARG A 141 9.38 4.69 -8.31
N ARG A 142 10.40 4.00 -8.85
CA ARG A 142 10.66 3.99 -10.31
C ARG A 142 9.48 3.45 -11.13
N VAL A 143 8.78 2.41 -10.66
CA VAL A 143 7.56 1.90 -11.31
C VAL A 143 6.45 2.96 -11.31
N LEU A 144 6.23 3.67 -10.19
CA LEU A 144 5.21 4.72 -10.10
C LEU A 144 5.53 5.95 -10.94
N HIS A 145 6.80 6.36 -11.08
CA HIS A 145 7.16 7.44 -12.01
C HIS A 145 7.00 7.03 -13.48
N ARG A 146 7.31 5.77 -13.84
CA ARG A 146 7.00 5.23 -15.18
C ARG A 146 5.50 5.27 -15.46
N ALA A 147 4.68 4.88 -14.48
CA ALA A 147 3.21 4.98 -14.58
C ALA A 147 2.74 6.43 -14.79
N ILE A 148 3.26 7.39 -14.02
CA ILE A 148 2.92 8.83 -14.19
C ILE A 148 3.27 9.33 -15.60
N ALA A 149 4.40 8.91 -16.16
CA ALA A 149 4.82 9.28 -17.51
C ALA A 149 4.03 8.58 -18.63
N ALA A 150 3.60 7.32 -18.40
CA ALA A 150 2.84 6.53 -19.38
C ALA A 150 1.35 6.90 -19.45
N LEU A 151 0.79 7.45 -18.37
CA LEU A 151 -0.61 7.88 -18.32
C LEU A 151 -0.80 9.24 -19.02
N GLY A 152 -1.84 9.35 -19.85
CA GLY A 152 -2.28 10.64 -20.40
C GLY A 152 -3.13 11.43 -19.40
N ASP A 153 -4.18 10.79 -18.88
CA ASP A 153 -5.22 11.41 -18.05
C ASP A 153 -4.77 11.77 -16.63
N ASN A 154 -5.23 12.94 -16.16
CA ASN A 154 -5.01 13.48 -14.83
C ASN A 154 -5.75 12.68 -13.73
N SER A 155 -6.96 12.16 -14.02
CA SER A 155 -7.71 11.35 -13.05
C SER A 155 -7.02 10.00 -12.82
N ALA A 156 -6.58 9.34 -13.89
CA ALA A 156 -5.71 8.16 -13.82
C ALA A 156 -4.41 8.42 -13.03
N LYS A 157 -3.70 9.53 -13.33
CA LYS A 157 -2.51 9.95 -12.58
C LYS A 157 -2.77 10.17 -11.09
N ALA A 158 -3.93 10.69 -10.71
CA ALA A 158 -4.23 10.99 -9.31
C ALA A 158 -4.12 9.76 -8.39
N ASN A 159 -4.57 8.58 -8.85
CA ASN A 159 -4.47 7.33 -8.09
C ASN A 159 -3.00 6.84 -7.94
N VAL A 160 -2.19 7.03 -8.99
CA VAL A 160 -0.75 6.70 -8.96
C VAL A 160 0.00 7.67 -8.04
N LEU A 161 -0.30 8.97 -8.12
CA LEU A 161 0.25 10.02 -7.26
C LEU A 161 -0.16 9.82 -5.79
N GLN A 162 -1.38 9.36 -5.52
CA GLN A 162 -1.80 8.97 -4.17
C GLN A 162 -0.95 7.79 -3.65
N THR A 163 -0.74 6.78 -4.49
CA THR A 163 0.08 5.60 -4.16
C THR A 163 1.53 5.99 -3.88
N LEU A 164 2.10 6.88 -4.70
CA LEU A 164 3.44 7.43 -4.50
C LEU A 164 3.51 8.28 -3.22
N GLY A 165 2.54 9.17 -2.99
CA GLY A 165 2.50 9.98 -1.77
C GLY A 165 2.46 9.12 -0.49
N LEU A 166 1.65 8.06 -0.48
CA LEU A 166 1.62 7.10 0.63
C LEU A 166 2.93 6.32 0.78
N LEU A 167 3.58 5.92 -0.33
CA LEU A 167 4.92 5.30 -0.31
C LEU A 167 5.93 6.22 0.39
N GLU A 168 6.04 7.47 -0.07
CA GLU A 168 6.99 8.45 0.47
C GLU A 168 6.76 8.74 1.96
N LEU A 169 5.50 8.86 2.39
CA LEU A 169 5.16 8.97 3.82
C LEU A 169 5.66 7.77 4.63
N THR A 170 5.50 6.53 4.14
CA THR A 170 5.96 5.33 4.86
C THR A 170 7.48 5.18 4.94
N HIS A 171 8.25 6.02 4.24
CA HIS A 171 9.72 5.95 4.22
C HIS A 171 10.42 7.19 4.79
N GLY A 172 9.67 8.07 5.47
CA GLY A 172 10.19 9.25 6.16
C GLY A 172 10.24 10.52 5.31
N ASN A 173 9.81 10.46 4.04
CA ASN A 173 9.78 11.62 3.14
C ASN A 173 8.47 12.42 3.35
N GLU A 174 8.21 12.82 4.58
CA GLU A 174 6.91 13.36 5.04
C GLU A 174 6.44 14.59 4.25
N THR A 175 7.35 15.54 3.99
CA THR A 175 7.06 16.76 3.23
C THR A 175 6.68 16.46 1.78
N TYR A 176 7.44 15.57 1.12
CA TYR A 176 7.22 15.23 -0.29
C TYR A 176 5.97 14.36 -0.47
N GLY A 177 5.78 13.36 0.39
CA GLY A 177 4.56 12.54 0.42
C GLY A 177 3.30 13.37 0.69
N SER A 178 3.37 14.34 1.60
CA SER A 178 2.26 15.28 1.86
C SER A 178 1.94 16.15 0.65
N ALA A 179 2.97 16.71 -0.02
CA ALA A 179 2.79 17.53 -1.22
C ALA A 179 2.17 16.74 -2.39
N LEU A 180 2.59 15.47 -2.58
CA LEU A 180 2.02 14.56 -3.57
C LEU A 180 0.53 14.26 -3.30
N LEU A 181 0.15 14.04 -2.04
CA LEU A 181 -1.25 13.78 -1.67
C LEU A 181 -2.13 15.02 -1.85
N GLU A 182 -1.65 16.21 -1.51
CA GLU A 182 -2.40 17.46 -1.77
C GLU A 182 -2.55 17.71 -3.28
N PHE A 183 -1.51 17.44 -4.07
CA PHE A 183 -1.56 17.56 -5.53
C PHE A 183 -2.53 16.53 -6.16
N CYS A 184 -2.51 15.27 -5.71
CA CYS A 184 -3.40 14.23 -6.25
C CYS A 184 -4.88 14.50 -5.94
N VAL A 185 -5.18 15.08 -4.78
CA VAL A 185 -6.56 15.51 -4.44
C VAL A 185 -7.03 16.59 -5.41
N GLY A 186 -6.18 17.57 -5.73
CA GLY A 186 -6.46 18.58 -6.76
C GLY A 186 -6.74 17.99 -8.14
N GLN A 187 -5.87 17.08 -8.61
CA GLN A 187 -6.04 16.38 -9.90
C GLN A 187 -7.32 15.53 -9.96
N SER A 188 -7.74 14.95 -8.83
CA SER A 188 -8.97 14.14 -8.72
C SER A 188 -10.28 14.94 -8.60
N GLY A 189 -10.24 16.28 -8.71
CA GLY A 189 -11.41 17.13 -8.45
C GLY A 189 -11.94 17.02 -7.01
N GLY A 190 -11.08 16.67 -6.05
CA GLY A 190 -11.45 16.45 -4.65
C GLY A 190 -11.88 15.03 -4.30
N ALA A 191 -12.05 14.10 -5.25
CA ALA A 191 -12.52 12.74 -4.97
C ALA A 191 -11.63 11.98 -3.96
N LEU A 192 -10.31 12.21 -3.99
CA LEU A 192 -9.35 11.60 -3.08
C LEU A 192 -9.17 12.33 -1.74
N ALA A 193 -9.91 13.43 -1.49
CA ALA A 193 -9.79 14.24 -0.27
C ALA A 193 -9.87 13.47 1.08
N PRO A 194 -10.59 12.33 1.21
CA PRO A 194 -10.57 11.52 2.43
C PRO A 194 -9.17 11.06 2.87
N VAL A 195 -8.20 10.90 1.93
CA VAL A 195 -6.83 10.46 2.27
C VAL A 195 -6.12 11.45 3.20
N LEU A 196 -6.40 12.75 3.05
CA LEU A 196 -5.79 13.81 3.88
C LEU A 196 -6.29 13.79 5.34
N ARG A 197 -7.39 13.07 5.60
CA ARG A 197 -7.97 12.91 6.95
C ARG A 197 -7.40 11.70 7.70
N TRP A 198 -6.70 10.79 7.01
CA TRP A 198 -6.10 9.60 7.62
C TRP A 198 -5.12 9.97 8.74
N HIS A 199 -5.11 9.21 9.84
CA HIS A 199 -4.33 9.57 11.02
C HIS A 199 -2.83 9.73 10.72
N ARG A 200 -2.24 8.78 9.98
CA ARG A 200 -0.82 8.82 9.57
C ARG A 200 -0.48 10.07 8.73
N VAL A 201 -1.35 10.42 7.77
CA VAL A 201 -1.17 11.63 6.93
C VAL A 201 -1.26 12.91 7.77
N ARG A 202 -2.22 12.98 8.71
CA ARG A 202 -2.33 14.11 9.65
C ARG A 202 -1.16 14.19 10.64
N ALA A 203 -0.60 13.05 11.07
CA ALA A 203 0.59 13.01 11.91
C ALA A 203 1.81 13.56 11.17
N ALA A 204 2.11 13.05 9.98
CA ALA A 204 3.21 13.52 9.13
C ALA A 204 3.08 15.02 8.80
N ARG A 205 1.89 15.51 8.44
CA ARG A 205 1.67 16.96 8.19
C ARG A 205 1.92 17.82 9.43
N ARG A 206 1.56 17.34 10.64
CA ARG A 206 1.88 18.04 11.90
C ARG A 206 3.37 18.03 12.20
N SER A 207 4.05 16.91 11.96
CA SER A 207 5.52 16.79 12.07
C SER A 207 6.24 17.81 11.18
N VAL A 208 5.89 17.89 9.89
CA VAL A 208 6.45 18.87 8.94
C VAL A 208 6.25 20.32 9.41
N VAL A 209 5.07 20.66 9.97
CA VAL A 209 4.81 21.99 10.54
C VAL A 209 5.61 22.23 11.82
N ALA A 210 5.65 21.27 12.75
CA ALA A 210 6.33 21.38 14.05
C ALA A 210 7.87 21.47 13.91
N ALA A 211 8.47 20.68 13.01
CA ALA A 211 9.90 20.71 12.67
C ALA A 211 10.37 22.03 12.02
N SER A 212 9.50 23.04 11.98
CA SER A 212 9.72 24.36 11.38
C SER A 212 9.68 25.51 12.38
N GLY A 213 9.60 25.23 13.69
CA GLY A 213 9.96 26.16 14.76
C GLY A 213 9.28 27.53 14.71
N GLY A 214 7.94 27.59 14.71
CA GLY A 214 7.15 28.82 14.91
C GLY A 214 7.17 29.88 13.78
N GLY A 215 8.25 30.00 13.02
CA GLY A 215 8.49 31.09 12.06
C GLY A 215 8.11 30.78 10.61
N GLY A 216 6.89 30.30 10.33
CA GLY A 216 6.32 30.17 8.97
C GLY A 216 6.99 29.20 7.97
N GLY A 217 8.23 28.76 8.25
CA GLY A 217 9.08 28.02 7.31
C GLY A 217 8.51 26.67 6.86
N GLY A 218 7.65 26.03 7.66
CA GLY A 218 7.04 24.74 7.33
C GLY A 218 6.02 24.82 6.21
N VAL A 219 5.19 25.87 6.26
CA VAL A 219 4.28 26.22 5.17
C VAL A 219 5.09 26.57 3.92
N GLY A 220 6.19 27.31 4.08
CA GLY A 220 7.13 27.62 2.98
C GLY A 220 7.83 26.40 2.37
N ARG A 221 8.16 25.37 3.18
CA ARG A 221 8.75 24.11 2.71
C ARG A 221 7.72 23.23 2.00
N LEU A 222 6.51 23.10 2.56
CA LEU A 222 5.43 22.35 1.91
C LEU A 222 4.98 23.02 0.60
N ARG A 223 4.91 24.36 0.57
CA ARG A 223 4.63 25.15 -0.63
C ARG A 223 5.69 24.92 -1.72
N ARG A 224 6.98 25.05 -1.40
CA ARG A 224 8.07 24.75 -2.34
C ARG A 224 8.07 23.29 -2.79
N ALA A 225 7.78 22.35 -1.90
CA ALA A 225 7.62 20.94 -2.27
C ALA A 225 6.44 20.72 -3.24
N ARG A 226 5.32 21.43 -3.07
CA ARG A 226 4.17 21.41 -4.00
C ARG A 226 4.52 22.04 -5.36
N GLU A 227 5.22 23.17 -5.37
CA GLU A 227 5.72 23.81 -6.60
C GLU A 227 6.71 22.89 -7.34
N ASN A 228 7.57 22.17 -6.61
CA ASN A 228 8.47 21.15 -7.16
C ASN A 228 7.74 19.89 -7.65
N VAL A 229 6.69 19.43 -6.95
CA VAL A 229 5.82 18.34 -7.43
C VAL A 229 5.14 18.75 -8.73
N GLN A 230 4.55 19.95 -8.77
CA GLN A 230 3.84 20.44 -9.95
C GLN A 230 4.77 20.56 -11.17
N THR A 231 5.98 21.08 -11.00
CA THR A 231 6.97 21.15 -12.09
C THR A 231 7.50 19.76 -12.50
N ARG A 232 7.96 18.93 -11.55
CA ARG A 232 8.55 17.60 -11.86
C ARG A 232 7.54 16.54 -12.33
N VAL A 233 6.27 16.62 -11.94
CA VAL A 233 5.21 15.68 -12.38
C VAL A 233 4.61 16.09 -13.74
N LEU A 234 4.55 17.40 -14.05
CA LEU A 234 4.09 17.87 -15.35
C LEU A 234 5.19 17.88 -16.43
N LEU A 235 6.47 17.83 -16.04
CA LEU A 235 7.63 17.75 -16.93
C LEU A 235 8.47 16.48 -16.64
N PRO A 236 8.14 15.32 -17.25
CA PRO A 236 8.74 14.02 -16.91
C PRO A 236 10.28 13.92 -17.05
N GLY A 237 10.91 14.79 -17.85
CA GLY A 237 12.35 14.76 -18.11
C GLY A 237 13.25 15.10 -16.91
N ALA A 238 12.71 15.69 -15.84
CA ALA A 238 13.52 16.21 -14.73
C ALA A 238 13.93 15.16 -13.67
N PHE A 239 13.30 13.97 -13.64
CA PHE A 239 13.39 13.07 -12.48
C PHE A 239 14.52 12.02 -12.54
N MET A 240 15.12 11.77 -13.70
CA MET A 240 16.08 10.65 -13.91
C MET A 240 17.57 11.04 -13.80
N ARG A 241 17.91 12.20 -13.21
CA ARG A 241 19.29 12.74 -13.23
C ARG A 241 19.99 12.88 -11.88
N GLU A 242 19.31 12.57 -10.77
CA GLU A 242 19.85 12.66 -9.41
C GLU A 242 19.72 11.27 -8.75
N ASP A 243 20.67 10.90 -7.88
CA ASP A 243 20.85 9.58 -7.24
C ASP A 243 21.57 8.48 -8.06
N THR A 244 22.76 8.78 -8.61
CA THR A 244 23.86 7.80 -8.52
C THR A 244 24.34 7.77 -7.07
N PRO A 245 24.32 6.64 -6.36
CA PRO A 245 25.03 6.54 -5.09
C PRO A 245 26.54 6.63 -5.38
N GLU A 246 27.22 7.58 -4.73
CA GLU A 246 28.68 7.50 -4.63
C GLU A 246 29.06 6.22 -3.87
N ALA A 247 30.10 5.55 -4.36
CA ALA A 247 30.56 4.23 -3.91
C ALA A 247 31.71 4.36 -2.89
#